data_AF-A0A820QHF8-F1
#
_entry.id   AF-A0A820QHF8-F1
#
_cell.length_a   1.000
_cell.length_b   1.000
_cell.length_c   1.000
_cell.angle_alpha   90.00
_cell.angle_beta   90.00
_cell.angle_gamma   90.00
#
_symmetry.space_group_name_H-M   'P 1'
#
loop_
_entity.id
_entity.type
_entity.pdbx_description
1 polymer ?
#
loop_
_entity_poly.entity_id
_entity_poly.type
_entity_poly.pdbx_seq_one_letter_code
_entity_poly.pdbx_strand_id
1 'polypeptide(L)'
;MYLMVQQFLYQFLLKTINIPVYVEPYDIVLDMTFQKGNDRGIDFGNVRVNQEAKQTCTLKNKGKREIRYKFELIQDPKSKINATKFFEIVPKQGSLTAGGERNVPATNVV
;
A
#
# COMPACT_ATOMS: atom_id res chain seq x y z
N MET A 1 21.95 -18.93 55.03
CA MET A 1 22.82 -18.52 53.91
C MET A 1 22.22 -18.87 52.54
N TYR A 2 21.84 -20.13 52.27
CA TYR A 2 21.24 -20.57 51.00
C TYR A 2 19.96 -19.81 50.59
N LEU A 3 19.02 -19.63 51.52
CA LEU A 3 17.77 -18.87 51.27
C LEU A 3 18.03 -17.41 50.90
N MET A 4 19.05 -16.78 51.48
CA MET A 4 19.42 -15.39 51.18
C MET A 4 20.00 -15.27 49.77
N VAL A 5 20.86 -16.21 49.38
CA VAL A 5 21.44 -16.27 48.03
C VAL A 5 20.36 -16.57 46.98
N GLN A 6 19.42 -17.47 47.29
CA GLN A 6 18.28 -17.79 46.41
C GLN A 6 17.33 -16.60 46.23
N GLN A 7 17.05 -15.85 47.30
CA GLN A 7 16.20 -14.66 47.23
C GLN A 7 16.85 -13.50 46.45
N PHE A 8 18.17 -13.32 46.59
CA PHE A 8 18.93 -12.36 45.78
C PHE A 8 18.97 -12.74 44.29
N LEU A 9 19.15 -14.03 43.96
CA LEU A 9 19.10 -14.52 42.58
C LEU A 9 17.71 -14.33 41.94
N TYR A 10 16.63 -14.54 42.70
CA TYR A 10 15.26 -14.39 42.21
C TYR A 10 14.92 -12.92 41.87
N GLN A 11 15.40 -11.98 42.67
CA GLN A 11 15.29 -10.53 42.39
C GLN A 11 16.05 -10.13 41.12
N PHE A 12 17.20 -10.76 40.86
CA PHE A 12 18.00 -10.49 39.67
C PHE A 12 17.37 -11.06 38.39
N LEU A 13 16.66 -12.20 38.50
CA LEU A 13 15.97 -12.86 37.39
C LEU A 13 14.65 -12.19 37.00
N LEU A 14 13.96 -11.49 37.90
CA LEU A 14 12.66 -10.86 37.65
C LEU A 14 12.75 -9.36 37.31
N LYS A 15 13.77 -8.96 36.56
CA LYS A 15 13.93 -7.56 36.16
C LYS A 15 12.95 -7.22 35.03
N THR A 16 11.81 -6.65 35.37
CA THR A 16 10.88 -6.07 34.39
C THR A 16 11.42 -4.72 33.93
N ILE A 17 11.70 -4.58 32.63
CA ILE A 17 12.15 -3.32 32.02
C ILE A 17 10.96 -2.72 31.28
N ASN A 18 10.47 -1.58 31.75
CA ASN A 18 9.46 -0.81 31.04
C ASN A 18 10.13 -0.07 29.88
N ILE A 19 9.81 -0.46 28.65
CA ILE A 19 10.26 0.24 27.44
C ILE A 19 9.15 1.22 27.05
N PRO A 20 9.32 2.54 27.26
CA PRO A 20 8.32 3.50 26.82
C PRO A 20 8.27 3.52 25.30
N VAL A 21 7.10 3.20 24.73
CA VAL A 21 6.85 3.29 23.28
C VAL A 21 6.15 4.62 23.01
N TYR A 22 6.79 5.47 22.23
CA TYR A 22 6.19 6.73 21.77
C TYR A 22 5.68 6.53 20.34
N VAL A 23 4.40 6.84 20.12
CA VAL A 23 3.78 6.85 18.79
C VAL A 23 3.23 8.24 18.51
N GLU A 24 3.56 8.79 17.35
CA GLU A 24 2.88 9.98 16.83
C GLU A 24 1.83 9.50 15.81
N PRO A 25 0.53 9.71 16.05
CA PRO A 25 -0.46 9.48 15.01
C PRO A 25 -0.24 10.49 13.89
N TYR A 26 -0.21 10.02 12.65
CA TYR A 26 -0.16 10.88 11.47
C TYR A 26 -1.26 10.49 10.50
N ASP A 27 -1.95 11.50 9.98
CA ASP A 27 -2.98 11.30 8.95
C ASP A 27 -2.34 11.01 7.60
N ILE A 28 -2.81 9.94 6.96
CA ILE A 28 -2.52 9.64 5.57
C ILE A 28 -3.66 10.19 4.72
N VAL A 29 -3.40 11.26 3.98
CA VAL A 29 -4.39 11.88 3.09
C VAL A 29 -3.95 11.65 1.64
N LEU A 30 -4.39 10.54 1.06
CA LEU A 30 -4.14 10.18 -0.33
C LEU A 30 -5.37 10.51 -1.17
N ASP A 31 -5.16 11.25 -2.25
CA ASP A 31 -6.18 11.54 -3.26
C ASP A 31 -5.87 10.75 -4.53
N MET A 32 -6.85 10.03 -5.07
CA MET A 32 -6.72 9.25 -6.29
C MET A 32 -7.75 9.73 -7.29
N THR A 33 -7.31 10.14 -8.48
CA THR A 33 -8.19 10.60 -9.55
C THR A 33 -8.00 9.78 -10.81
N PHE A 34 -9.08 9.59 -11.56
CA PHE A 34 -9.10 8.87 -12.83
C PHE A 34 -9.44 9.84 -13.97
N GLN A 35 -9.11 9.47 -15.21
CA GLN A 35 -9.50 10.27 -16.36
C GLN A 35 -11.04 10.42 -16.45
N LYS A 36 -11.49 11.59 -16.92
CA LYS A 36 -12.90 12.03 -16.85
C LYS A 36 -13.89 10.99 -17.37
N GLY A 37 -14.99 10.82 -16.65
CA GLY A 37 -16.12 9.96 -17.02
C GLY A 37 -16.32 8.74 -16.11
N ASN A 38 -15.44 8.52 -15.14
CA ASN A 38 -15.39 7.28 -14.39
C ASN A 38 -15.26 7.49 -12.88
N ASP A 39 -16.39 7.75 -12.21
CA ASP A 39 -16.43 7.98 -10.76
C ASP A 39 -16.16 6.71 -9.92
N ARG A 40 -16.05 5.54 -10.57
CA ARG A 40 -15.96 4.23 -9.89
C ARG A 40 -14.72 3.40 -10.23
N GLY A 41 -13.81 3.87 -11.08
CA GLY A 41 -12.57 3.14 -11.38
C GLY A 41 -11.98 3.42 -12.76
N ILE A 42 -11.29 2.43 -13.32
CA ILE A 42 -10.66 2.50 -14.65
C ILE A 42 -11.50 1.73 -15.65
N ASP A 43 -11.90 2.38 -16.74
CA ASP A 43 -12.61 1.77 -17.87
C ASP A 43 -11.77 1.99 -19.13
N PHE A 44 -11.47 0.91 -19.83
CA PHE A 44 -10.71 0.92 -21.08
C PHE A 44 -11.62 1.03 -22.32
N GLY A 45 -12.95 0.97 -22.13
CA GLY A 45 -13.92 0.90 -23.21
C GLY A 45 -13.76 -0.35 -24.07
N ASN A 46 -14.08 -0.23 -25.35
CA ASN A 46 -13.89 -1.31 -26.31
C ASN A 46 -12.42 -1.36 -26.75
N VAL A 47 -11.70 -2.39 -26.31
CA VAL A 47 -10.32 -2.67 -26.75
C VAL A 47 -10.34 -3.72 -27.87
N ARG A 48 -9.62 -3.45 -28.96
CA ARG A 48 -9.47 -4.41 -30.06
C ARG A 48 -8.46 -5.49 -29.67
N VAL A 49 -8.69 -6.72 -30.13
CA VAL A 49 -7.77 -7.85 -29.91
C VAL A 49 -6.39 -7.52 -30.48
N ASN A 50 -5.32 -7.82 -29.73
CA ASN A 50 -3.93 -7.47 -30.04
C ASN A 50 -3.64 -5.96 -30.06
N GLN A 51 -4.46 -5.15 -29.39
CA GLN A 51 -4.17 -3.73 -29.19
C GLN A 51 -4.03 -3.42 -27.71
N GLU A 52 -3.00 -2.64 -27.39
CA GLU A 52 -2.77 -2.12 -26.06
C GLU A 52 -3.64 -0.88 -25.82
N ALA A 53 -4.33 -0.83 -24.68
CA ALA A 53 -5.04 0.36 -24.22
C ALA A 53 -4.45 0.85 -22.89
N LYS A 54 -4.25 2.16 -22.76
CA LYS A 54 -3.66 2.79 -21.56
C LYS A 54 -4.64 3.76 -20.94
N GLN A 55 -4.82 3.63 -19.64
CA GLN A 55 -5.53 4.60 -18.81
C GLN A 55 -4.64 5.02 -17.66
N THR A 56 -4.70 6.28 -17.26
CA THR A 56 -3.86 6.81 -16.18
C THR A 56 -4.71 7.17 -14.97
N CYS A 57 -4.26 6.77 -13.78
CA CYS A 57 -4.74 7.36 -12.54
C CYS A 57 -3.66 8.25 -11.93
N THR A 58 -4.08 9.29 -11.23
CA THR A 58 -3.17 10.22 -10.56
C THR A 58 -3.26 10.00 -9.06
N LEU A 59 -2.12 9.76 -8.43
CA LEU A 59 -1.97 9.69 -6.98
C LEU A 59 -1.41 11.01 -6.47
N LYS A 60 -2.07 11.62 -5.49
CA LYS A 60 -1.61 12.85 -4.84
C LYS A 60 -1.59 12.68 -3.34
N ASN A 61 -0.40 12.81 -2.74
CA ASN A 61 -0.26 12.84 -1.30
C ASN A 61 -0.57 14.25 -0.78
N LYS A 62 -1.75 14.45 -0.20
CA LYS A 62 -2.15 15.69 0.48
C LYS A 62 -1.76 15.70 1.96
N GLY A 63 -1.14 14.63 2.45
CA GLY A 63 -0.63 14.52 3.81
C GLY A 63 0.68 15.27 4.03
N LYS A 64 1.09 15.33 5.30
CA LYS A 64 2.29 16.07 5.74
C LYS A 64 3.58 15.25 5.73
N ARG A 65 3.49 13.93 5.56
CA ARG A 65 4.63 13.00 5.59
C ARG A 65 4.66 12.16 4.31
N GLU A 66 5.83 11.60 4.03
CA GLU A 66 6.01 10.65 2.93
C GLU A 66 5.19 9.38 3.17
N ILE A 67 4.58 8.86 2.12
CA ILE A 67 3.85 7.60 2.13
C ILE A 67 4.44 6.62 1.13
N ARG A 68 4.28 5.32 1.40
CA ARG A 68 4.57 4.26 0.43
C ARG A 68 3.27 3.64 -0.06
N TYR A 69 3.22 3.29 -1.34
CA TYR A 69 2.07 2.63 -1.96
C TYR A 69 2.49 1.35 -2.67
N LYS A 70 1.55 0.43 -2.78
CA LYS A 70 1.66 -0.82 -3.56
C LYS A 70 0.29 -1.17 -4.14
N PHE A 71 0.24 -1.34 -5.44
CA PHE A 71 -0.92 -1.84 -6.18
C PHE A 71 -0.86 -3.36 -6.27
N GLU A 72 -2.01 -3.98 -6.02
CA GLU A 72 -2.21 -5.42 -6.16
C GLU A 72 -3.48 -5.66 -7.00
N LEU A 73 -3.36 -6.55 -7.99
CA LEU A 73 -4.51 -7.02 -8.76
C LEU A 73 -5.12 -8.20 -8.01
N ILE A 74 -6.26 -7.97 -7.38
CA ILE A 74 -6.98 -9.01 -6.63
C ILE A 74 -7.97 -9.68 -7.57
N GLN A 75 -7.81 -10.98 -7.77
CA GLN A 75 -8.72 -11.79 -8.57
C GLN A 75 -9.96 -12.15 -7.73
N ASP A 76 -11.15 -11.96 -8.30
CA ASP A 76 -12.38 -12.50 -7.71
C ASP A 76 -12.25 -14.04 -7.64
N PRO A 77 -12.43 -14.67 -6.47
CA PRO A 77 -12.38 -16.13 -6.31
C PRO A 77 -13.29 -16.90 -7.27
N LYS A 78 -14.36 -16.28 -7.77
CA LYS A 78 -15.31 -16.88 -8.73
C LYS A 78 -14.87 -16.72 -10.18
N SER A 79 -13.90 -15.86 -10.47
CA SER A 79 -13.41 -15.62 -11.83
C SER A 79 -12.45 -16.72 -12.26
N LYS A 80 -12.74 -17.33 -13.42
CA LYS A 80 -11.83 -18.27 -14.10
C LYS A 80 -10.71 -17.55 -14.87
N ILE A 81 -10.81 -16.22 -15.00
CA ILE A 81 -9.89 -15.40 -15.80
C ILE A 81 -8.85 -14.80 -14.86
N ASN A 82 -7.57 -15.08 -15.13
CA ASN A 82 -6.47 -14.46 -14.41
C ASN A 82 -6.25 -13.03 -14.92
N ALA A 83 -6.65 -12.04 -14.12
CA ALA A 83 -6.54 -10.62 -14.46
C ALA A 83 -5.09 -10.16 -14.71
N THR A 84 -4.11 -10.78 -14.05
CA THR A 84 -2.68 -10.42 -14.21
C THR A 84 -2.12 -10.72 -15.59
N LYS A 85 -2.83 -11.51 -16.42
CA LYS A 85 -2.45 -11.77 -17.81
C LYS A 85 -2.86 -10.64 -18.76
N PHE A 86 -3.89 -9.87 -18.39
CA PHE A 86 -4.52 -8.89 -19.26
C PHE A 86 -4.32 -7.46 -18.79
N PHE A 87 -3.87 -7.27 -17.56
CA PHE A 87 -3.69 -5.95 -16.98
C PHE A 87 -2.31 -5.82 -16.34
N GLU A 88 -1.68 -4.67 -16.59
CA GLU A 88 -0.43 -4.28 -15.97
C GLU A 88 -0.58 -2.87 -15.37
N ILE A 89 -0.02 -2.67 -14.17
CA ILE A 89 0.04 -1.36 -13.52
C ILE A 89 1.52 -1.04 -13.32
N VAL A 90 1.96 0.11 -13.84
CA VAL A 90 3.36 0.52 -13.77
C VAL A 90 3.46 1.95 -13.24
N PRO A 91 4.22 2.22 -12.18
CA PRO A 91 4.87 1.26 -11.29
C PRO A 91 3.88 0.60 -10.31
N LYS A 92 4.12 -0.68 -9.96
CA LYS A 92 3.31 -1.38 -8.94
C LYS A 92 3.51 -0.85 -7.53
N GLN A 93 4.65 -0.26 -7.21
CA GLN A 93 4.92 0.28 -5.88
C GLN A 93 5.85 1.49 -5.95
N GLY A 94 5.86 2.29 -4.90
CA GLY A 94 6.73 3.44 -4.79
C GLY A 94 6.48 4.24 -3.53
N SER A 95 7.10 5.41 -3.45
CA SER A 95 6.81 6.40 -2.42
C SER A 95 6.33 7.72 -3.01
N LEU A 96 5.62 8.50 -2.21
CA LEU A 96 5.13 9.84 -2.51
C LEU A 96 5.49 10.75 -1.36
N THR A 97 6.31 11.75 -1.65
CA THR A 97 6.66 12.81 -0.70
C THR A 97 5.43 13.62 -0.30
N ALA A 98 5.52 14.38 0.79
CA ALA A 98 4.45 15.27 1.21
C ALA A 98 4.14 16.30 0.11
N GLY A 99 2.87 16.42 -0.29
CA GLY A 99 2.46 17.26 -1.43
C GLY A 99 2.80 16.68 -2.81
N GLY A 100 3.46 15.53 -2.88
CA GLY A 100 3.89 14.90 -4.13
C GLY A 100 2.74 14.33 -4.95
N GLU A 101 2.91 14.32 -6.26
CA GLU A 101 1.93 13.85 -7.24
C GLU A 101 2.59 12.88 -8.23
N ARG A 102 1.89 11.81 -8.60
CA ARG A 102 2.39 10.81 -9.54
C ARG A 102 1.29 10.23 -10.40
N ASN A 103 1.57 10.18 -11.69
CA ASN A 103 0.76 9.48 -12.67
C ASN A 103 1.14 7.99 -12.69
N VAL A 104 0.14 7.13 -12.60
CA VAL A 104 0.27 5.68 -12.64
C VAL A 104 -0.56 5.17 -13.81
N PRO A 105 0.07 4.81 -14.94
CA PRO A 105 -0.61 4.12 -16.02
C PRO A 105 -1.00 2.69 -15.62
N ALA A 106 -2.25 2.36 -15.95
CA ALA A 106 -2.78 1.02 -16.06
C ALA A 106 -2.93 0.68 -17.54
N THR A 107 -2.34 -0.43 -17.94
CA THR A 107 -2.33 -0.92 -19.31
C THR A 107 -3.17 -2.19 -19.40
N ASN A 108 -4.01 -2.28 -20.41
CA ASN A 108 -4.65 -3.51 -20.84
C ASN A 108 -3.86 -4.12 -22.01
N VAL A 109 -3.47 -5.39 -21.85
CA VAL A 109 -2.67 -6.18 -22.79
C VAL A 109 -3.53 -7.36 -23.20
N VAL A 110 -4.30 -7.23 -24.29
CA VAL A 110 -5.25 -8.25 -24.80
C VAL A 110 -4.78 -8.81 -26.12
#